data_AF-A0A814PGL3-F1
#
_entry.id   AF-A0A814PGL3-F1
#
_cell.length_a   1.000
_cell.length_b   1.000
_cell.length_c   1.000
_cell.angle_alpha   90.00
_cell.angle_beta   90.00
_cell.angle_gamma   90.00
#
_symmetry.space_group_name_H-M   'P 1'
#
loop_
_entity.id
_entity.type
_entity.pdbx_description
1 polymer ?
#
loop_
_entity_poly.entity_id
_entity_poly.type
_entity_poly.pdbx_seq_one_letter_code
_entity_poly.pdbx_strand_id
1 'polypeptide(L)'
;MFSYNRSKHSVFFGFGADSNNRPIISYGSSLNRTYLFATTLKLLQLNLDASNQELTIFHIDGTYKINREGYPMLVFGRSNPSRKIYPAIVGIVSKEETYAQAACSAAARQCFKDVIILMCWFHLKKAVKENIGDKKCQEFAKMIENDVNSMHYTANLQAFIQVKNDVLEKWSVISETNKEI
;
A
#
# COMPACT_ATOMS: atom_id res chain seq x y z
N MET A 1 -9.02 -8.52 18.78
CA MET A 1 -8.59 -9.56 19.74
C MET A 1 -7.23 -10.13 19.33
N PHE A 2 -6.43 -10.69 20.25
CA PHE A 2 -5.13 -11.34 19.98
C PHE A 2 -5.16 -12.83 20.34
N SER A 3 -4.43 -13.67 19.60
CA SER A 3 -4.19 -15.08 19.94
C SER A 3 -2.72 -15.42 19.71
N TYR A 4 -2.07 -16.05 20.70
CA TYR A 4 -0.65 -16.41 20.64
C TYR A 4 -0.46 -17.92 20.56
N ASN A 5 0.25 -18.37 19.53
CA ASN A 5 0.65 -19.76 19.38
C ASN A 5 2.11 -19.94 19.83
N ARG A 6 2.30 -20.56 21.00
CA ARG A 6 3.62 -20.82 21.58
C ARG A 6 4.48 -21.78 20.75
N SER A 7 3.91 -22.78 20.08
CA SER A 7 4.70 -23.75 19.31
C SER A 7 5.21 -23.19 17.98
N LYS A 8 4.54 -22.16 17.44
CA LYS A 8 4.91 -21.51 16.17
C LYS A 8 5.50 -20.11 16.33
N HIS A 9 5.61 -19.62 17.57
CA HIS A 9 6.02 -18.24 17.88
C HIS A 9 5.30 -17.17 17.04
N SER A 10 4.00 -17.37 16.82
CA SER A 10 3.17 -16.52 15.98
C SER A 10 2.03 -15.88 16.78
N VAL A 11 1.75 -14.62 16.49
CA VAL A 11 0.65 -13.86 17.09
C VAL A 11 -0.34 -13.54 15.97
N PHE A 12 -1.62 -13.84 16.20
CA PHE A 12 -2.72 -13.52 15.30
C PHE A 12 -3.62 -12.44 15.89
N PHE A 13 -4.16 -11.56 15.04
CA PHE A 13 -5.10 -10.50 15.42
C PHE A 13 -6.00 -10.09 14.25
N GLY A 14 -6.95 -9.18 14.49
CA GLY A 14 -7.87 -8.66 13.46
C GLY A 14 -9.25 -9.29 13.43
N PHE A 15 -9.50 -10.30 14.27
CA PHE A 15 -10.80 -10.96 14.41
C PHE A 15 -11.58 -10.45 15.62
N GLY A 16 -12.91 -10.54 15.53
CA GLY A 16 -13.83 -10.36 16.65
C GLY A 16 -13.80 -11.54 17.62
N ALA A 17 -14.44 -11.40 18.77
CA ALA A 17 -14.58 -12.45 19.77
C ALA A 17 -16.07 -12.76 19.98
N ASP A 18 -16.43 -14.04 20.13
CA ASP A 18 -17.77 -14.42 20.59
C ASP A 18 -17.93 -14.20 22.10
N SER A 19 -19.11 -14.50 22.64
CA SER A 19 -19.39 -14.42 24.08
C SER A 19 -18.48 -15.30 24.94
N ASN A 20 -17.78 -16.27 24.34
CA ASN A 20 -16.84 -17.17 25.00
C ASN A 20 -15.38 -16.79 24.76
N ASN A 21 -15.09 -15.57 24.28
CA ASN A 21 -13.75 -15.12 23.89
C ASN A 21 -13.07 -16.03 22.85
N ARG A 22 -13.85 -16.66 21.97
CA ARG A 22 -13.29 -17.41 20.84
C ARG A 22 -13.22 -16.51 19.61
N PRO A 23 -12.16 -16.64 18.79
CA PRO A 23 -12.03 -15.87 17.57
C PRO A 23 -13.20 -16.15 16.62
N ILE A 24 -13.93 -15.10 16.23
CA ILE A 24 -14.91 -15.17 15.15
C ILE A 24 -14.16 -14.93 13.84
N ILE A 25 -13.97 -16.00 13.08
CA ILE A 25 -13.49 -15.94 11.70
C ILE A 25 -14.73 -15.96 10.81
N SER A 26 -15.05 -14.83 10.20
CA SER A 26 -16.18 -14.71 9.27
C SER A 26 -15.92 -15.43 7.96
N TYR A 27 -16.98 -15.70 7.20
CA TYR A 27 -16.92 -16.39 5.90
C TYR A 27 -16.56 -15.48 4.71
N GLY A 28 -16.19 -14.21 4.98
CA GLY A 28 -15.61 -13.33 3.97
C GLY A 28 -16.58 -12.74 2.94
N SER A 29 -17.87 -12.64 3.27
CA SER A 29 -18.85 -11.99 2.40
C SER A 29 -18.72 -10.45 2.43
N SER A 30 -19.39 -9.75 1.51
CA SER A 30 -19.41 -8.27 1.48
C SER A 30 -20.03 -7.66 2.74
N LEU A 31 -20.96 -8.37 3.38
CA LEU A 31 -21.62 -7.97 4.63
C LEU A 31 -20.86 -8.46 5.87
N ASN A 32 -20.03 -9.51 5.73
CA ASN A 32 -19.29 -10.11 6.83
C ASN A 32 -17.85 -10.43 6.41
N ARG A 33 -17.03 -9.37 6.38
CA ARG A 33 -15.64 -9.39 5.91
C ARG A 33 -14.72 -10.09 6.89
N THR A 34 -13.68 -10.74 6.39
CA THR A 34 -12.66 -11.41 7.21
C THR A 34 -11.37 -10.62 7.16
N TYR A 35 -10.83 -10.29 8.33
CA TYR A 35 -9.49 -9.75 8.48
C TYR A 35 -8.72 -10.64 9.46
N LEU A 36 -7.65 -11.27 8.97
CA LEU A 36 -6.77 -12.07 9.82
C LEU A 36 -5.33 -11.62 9.59
N PHE A 37 -4.74 -11.01 10.60
CA PHE A 37 -3.36 -10.59 10.59
C PHE A 37 -2.52 -11.52 11.45
N ALA A 38 -1.28 -11.73 11.04
CA ALA A 38 -0.31 -12.53 11.74
C ALA A 38 1.05 -11.84 11.75
N THR A 39 1.76 -11.96 12.87
CA THR A 39 3.19 -11.66 12.97
C THR A 39 3.91 -12.83 13.63
N THR A 40 5.24 -12.87 13.52
CA THR A 40 6.08 -13.85 14.19
C THR A 40 7.21 -13.15 14.90
N LEU A 41 7.80 -13.80 15.90
CA LEU A 41 8.98 -13.25 16.59
C LEU A 41 10.09 -12.89 15.60
N LYS A 42 10.30 -13.69 14.54
CA LYS A 42 11.30 -13.42 13.51
C LYS A 42 11.00 -12.13 12.72
N LEU A 43 9.74 -11.91 12.34
CA LEU A 43 9.33 -10.67 11.66
C LEU A 43 9.51 -9.46 12.57
N LEU A 44 9.16 -9.58 13.85
CA LEU A 44 9.37 -8.51 14.83
C LEU A 44 10.87 -8.20 15.03
N GLN A 45 11.72 -9.23 15.13
CA GLN A 45 13.17 -9.06 15.29
C GLN A 45 13.82 -8.31 14.11
N LEU A 46 13.39 -8.57 12.87
CA LEU A 46 13.83 -7.80 11.70
C LEU A 46 13.50 -6.30 11.83
N ASN A 47 12.45 -5.98 12.59
CA ASN A 47 12.01 -4.62 12.83
C ASN A 47 12.65 -3.97 14.07
N LEU A 48 13.40 -4.72 14.88
CA LEU A 48 14.09 -4.22 16.08
C LEU A 48 15.57 -3.87 15.83
N ASP A 49 16.15 -4.33 14.72
CA ASP A 49 17.56 -4.08 14.38
C ASP A 49 17.85 -2.57 14.29
N ALA A 50 18.77 -2.11 15.14
CA ALA A 50 19.18 -0.71 15.28
C ALA A 50 19.79 -0.14 13.99
N SER A 51 20.44 -0.97 13.16
CA SER A 51 20.99 -0.58 11.86
C SER A 51 19.91 -0.20 10.83
N ASN A 52 18.65 -0.47 11.16
CA ASN A 52 17.49 -0.23 10.30
C ASN A 52 16.53 0.83 10.88
N GLN A 53 16.91 1.58 11.92
CA GLN A 53 16.01 2.55 12.59
C GLN A 53 16.03 3.98 12.02
N GLU A 54 16.91 4.32 11.08
CA GLU A 54 16.87 5.63 10.43
C GLU A 54 15.67 5.77 9.49
N LEU A 55 14.94 6.89 9.61
CA LEU A 55 13.79 7.34 8.81
C LEU A 55 13.16 6.25 7.93
N THR A 56 12.31 5.44 8.55
CA THR A 56 11.71 4.27 7.90
C THR A 56 10.34 4.60 7.32
N ILE A 57 10.16 4.35 6.01
CA ILE A 57 8.83 4.37 5.39
C ILE A 57 8.08 3.12 5.88
N PHE A 58 6.91 3.29 6.47
CA PHE A 58 6.01 2.18 6.78
C PHE A 58 5.18 1.83 5.53
N HIS A 59 5.27 0.58 5.10
CA HIS A 59 4.58 0.04 3.93
C HIS A 59 3.34 -0.71 4.38
N ILE A 60 2.22 -0.40 3.73
CA ILE A 60 1.01 -1.22 3.74
C ILE A 60 0.71 -1.53 2.28
N ASP A 61 1.10 -2.72 1.82
CA ASP A 61 0.92 -3.08 0.41
C ASP A 61 0.10 -4.36 0.28
N GLY A 62 -0.85 -4.31 -0.64
CA GLY A 62 -1.55 -5.50 -1.08
C GLY A 62 -0.65 -6.24 -2.04
N THR A 63 -0.09 -7.38 -1.63
CA THR A 63 0.55 -8.24 -2.60
C THR A 63 -0.54 -8.89 -3.44
N TYR A 64 -0.49 -8.73 -4.76
CA TYR A 64 -1.33 -9.48 -5.71
C TYR A 64 -1.06 -11.00 -5.71
N LYS A 65 -0.31 -11.51 -4.71
CA LYS A 65 -0.20 -12.92 -4.43
C LYS A 65 -1.46 -13.34 -3.67
N ILE A 66 -2.46 -13.66 -4.45
CA ILE A 66 -3.62 -14.41 -4.03
C ILE A 66 -3.11 -15.72 -3.40
N ASN A 67 -3.61 -16.10 -2.22
CA ASN A 67 -3.28 -17.40 -1.65
C ASN A 67 -3.91 -18.53 -2.49
N ARG A 68 -3.64 -19.81 -2.16
CA ARG A 68 -4.23 -20.95 -2.91
C ARG A 68 -5.76 -20.91 -3.01
N GLU A 69 -6.41 -20.19 -2.09
CA GLU A 69 -7.86 -20.11 -1.94
C GLU A 69 -8.48 -18.82 -2.53
N GLY A 70 -7.73 -17.99 -3.24
CA GLY A 70 -8.34 -16.79 -3.85
C GLY A 70 -8.31 -15.53 -2.98
N TYR A 71 -7.77 -15.58 -1.76
CA TYR A 71 -7.79 -14.42 -0.85
C TYR A 71 -6.58 -13.50 -1.03
N PRO A 72 -6.78 -12.18 -1.11
CA PRO A 72 -5.69 -11.22 -1.12
C PRO A 72 -4.87 -11.25 0.17
N MET A 73 -3.55 -11.09 0.00
CA MET A 73 -2.60 -10.98 1.09
C MET A 73 -2.07 -9.55 1.20
N LEU A 74 -2.24 -8.94 2.37
CA LEU A 74 -1.62 -7.68 2.74
C LEU A 74 -0.28 -7.94 3.42
N VAL A 75 0.74 -7.18 3.09
CA VAL A 75 2.03 -7.19 3.79
C VAL A 75 2.26 -5.81 4.37
N PHE A 76 2.53 -5.79 5.66
CA PHE A 76 2.94 -4.59 6.38
C PHE A 76 4.39 -4.74 6.75
N GLY A 77 5.15 -3.67 6.64
CA GLY A 77 6.56 -3.67 6.98
C GLY A 77 7.13 -2.27 6.94
N ARG A 78 8.44 -2.17 7.05
CA ARG A 78 9.15 -0.91 6.89
C ARG A 78 10.24 -1.04 5.84
N SER A 79 10.63 0.05 5.19
CA SER A 79 11.89 0.09 4.43
C SER A 79 12.87 1.04 5.07
N ASN A 80 14.15 0.69 4.98
CA ASN A 80 15.24 1.60 5.32
C ASN A 80 15.54 2.57 4.15
N PRO A 81 16.43 3.57 4.33
CA PRO A 81 16.83 4.49 3.26
C PRO A 81 17.40 3.80 2.01
N SER A 82 18.01 2.62 2.15
CA SER A 82 18.45 1.77 1.02
C SER A 82 17.30 1.05 0.28
N ARG A 83 16.03 1.38 0.59
CA ARG A 83 14.81 0.78 0.02
C ARG A 83 14.67 -0.73 0.27
N LYS A 84 15.42 -1.30 1.21
CA LYS A 84 15.26 -2.70 1.61
C LYS A 84 14.04 -2.84 2.51
N ILE A 85 13.12 -3.74 2.16
CA ILE A 85 11.87 -3.98 2.89
C ILE A 85 12.08 -5.04 3.98
N TYR A 86 11.54 -4.74 5.16
CA TYR A 86 11.49 -5.61 6.33
C TYR A 86 10.03 -5.86 6.72
N PRO A 87 9.45 -7.00 6.32
CA PRO A 87 8.07 -7.35 6.68
C PRO A 87 7.91 -7.49 8.20
N ALA A 88 6.79 -7.01 8.71
CA ALA A 88 6.42 -7.05 10.13
C ALA A 88 5.14 -7.87 10.36
N ILE A 89 4.15 -7.71 9.48
CA ILE A 89 2.83 -8.35 9.60
C ILE A 89 2.40 -8.84 8.22
N VAL A 90 1.71 -9.98 8.18
CA VAL A 90 1.00 -10.45 6.99
C VAL A 90 -0.48 -10.53 7.33
N GLY A 91 -1.33 -10.01 6.45
CA GLY A 91 -2.78 -10.05 6.56
C GLY A 91 -3.40 -10.87 5.45
N ILE A 92 -4.46 -11.60 5.78
CA ILE A 92 -5.39 -12.16 4.80
C ILE A 92 -6.69 -11.37 4.92
N VAL A 93 -7.18 -10.90 3.79
CA VAL A 93 -8.47 -10.20 3.69
C VAL A 93 -9.40 -10.95 2.76
N SER A 94 -10.71 -10.91 3.03
CA SER A 94 -11.66 -11.71 2.26
C SER A 94 -11.86 -11.23 0.82
N LYS A 95 -11.60 -9.94 0.52
CA LYS A 95 -11.67 -9.36 -0.83
C LYS A 95 -10.71 -8.19 -1.01
N GLU A 96 -10.26 -7.97 -2.25
CA GLU A 96 -9.54 -6.76 -2.63
C GLU A 96 -10.58 -5.65 -2.71
N GLU A 97 -10.63 -4.81 -1.68
CA GLU A 97 -11.57 -3.70 -1.61
C GLU A 97 -10.85 -2.44 -1.17
N THR A 98 -11.26 -1.30 -1.74
CA THR A 98 -10.88 0.05 -1.30
C THR A 98 -11.05 0.22 0.21
N TYR A 99 -12.02 -0.48 0.81
CA TYR A 99 -12.27 -0.50 2.25
C TYR A 99 -11.12 -1.05 3.09
N ALA A 100 -10.37 -2.06 2.62
CA ALA A 100 -9.25 -2.61 3.39
C ALA A 100 -8.09 -1.60 3.47
N GLN A 101 -7.78 -0.94 2.35
CA GLN A 101 -6.79 0.13 2.29
C GLN A 101 -7.23 1.37 3.09
N ALA A 102 -8.51 1.75 2.99
CA ALA A 102 -9.09 2.86 3.74
C ALA A 102 -9.08 2.60 5.25
N ALA A 103 -9.44 1.39 5.69
CA ALA A 103 -9.39 0.98 7.10
C ALA A 103 -7.96 0.99 7.64
N CYS A 104 -6.99 0.45 6.88
CA CYS A 104 -5.58 0.50 7.25
C CYS A 104 -5.07 1.95 7.33
N SER A 105 -5.48 2.80 6.39
CA SER A 105 -5.12 4.23 6.36
C SER A 105 -5.72 4.99 7.54
N ALA A 106 -6.98 4.72 7.90
CA ALA A 106 -7.64 5.32 9.06
C ALA A 106 -6.95 4.89 10.37
N ALA A 107 -6.64 3.60 10.51
CA ALA A 107 -5.92 3.08 11.67
C ALA A 107 -4.51 3.70 11.78
N ALA A 108 -3.78 3.83 10.67
CA ALA A 108 -2.47 4.48 10.65
C ALA A 108 -2.55 5.94 11.14
N ARG A 109 -3.53 6.71 10.64
CA ARG A 109 -3.74 8.10 11.08
C ARG A 109 -4.13 8.22 12.56
N GLN A 110 -4.83 7.24 13.10
CA GLN A 110 -5.20 7.22 14.51
C GLN A 110 -3.99 6.88 15.41
N CYS A 111 -3.16 5.93 14.99
CA CYS A 111 -2.02 5.46 15.78
C CYS A 111 -0.80 6.38 15.68
N PHE A 112 -0.61 7.06 14.55
CA PHE A 112 0.57 7.85 14.24
C PHE A 112 0.16 9.28 13.87
N LYS A 113 0.40 10.21 14.80
CA LYS A 113 0.21 11.64 14.56
C LYS A 113 1.12 12.08 13.41
N ASP A 114 0.57 12.87 12.48
CA ASP A 114 1.29 13.43 11.33
C ASP A 114 1.81 12.39 10.32
N VAL A 115 1.24 11.18 10.29
CA VAL A 115 1.61 10.17 9.29
C VAL A 115 1.29 10.63 7.87
N ILE A 116 2.30 10.55 7.00
CA ILE A 116 2.14 10.77 5.56
C ILE A 116 1.83 9.42 4.92
N ILE A 117 0.63 9.28 4.38
CA ILE A 117 0.23 8.08 3.64
C ILE A 117 0.58 8.28 2.17
N LEU A 118 1.52 7.47 1.69
CA LEU A 118 1.90 7.43 0.29
C LEU A 118 1.11 6.35 -0.43
N MET A 119 0.61 6.66 -1.62
CA MET A 119 0.02 5.66 -2.50
C MET A 119 1.12 4.81 -3.12
N CYS A 120 0.89 3.50 -3.18
CA CYS A 120 1.85 2.55 -3.74
C CYS A 120 2.16 2.88 -5.21
N TRP A 121 3.45 2.89 -5.55
CA TRP A 121 3.95 3.20 -6.89
C TRP A 121 3.36 2.29 -7.98
N PHE A 122 3.17 1.01 -7.69
CA PHE A 122 2.58 0.07 -8.63
C PHE A 122 1.11 0.40 -8.93
N HIS A 123 0.33 0.75 -7.90
CA HIS A 123 -1.06 1.16 -8.08
C HIS A 123 -1.15 2.47 -8.87
N LEU A 124 -0.25 3.43 -8.61
CA LEU A 124 -0.14 4.65 -9.41
C LEU A 124 0.16 4.33 -10.87
N LYS A 125 1.18 3.51 -11.17
CA LYS A 125 1.54 3.13 -12.55
C LYS A 125 0.42 2.38 -13.25
N LYS A 126 -0.31 1.51 -12.55
CA LYS A 126 -1.50 0.82 -13.07
C LYS A 126 -2.59 1.82 -13.43
N ALA A 127 -2.94 2.72 -12.51
CA ALA A 127 -3.95 3.75 -12.77
C ALA A 127 -3.55 4.65 -13.94
N VAL A 128 -2.29 5.08 -14.00
CA VAL A 128 -1.75 5.87 -15.12
C VAL A 128 -1.93 5.12 -16.44
N LYS A 129 -1.56 3.83 -16.50
CA LYS A 129 -1.72 3.02 -17.72
C LYS A 129 -3.18 2.83 -18.14
N GLU A 130 -4.08 2.59 -17.17
CA GLU A 130 -5.51 2.43 -17.43
C GLU A 130 -6.14 3.72 -17.97
N ASN A 131 -5.73 4.89 -17.46
CA ASN A 131 -6.26 6.19 -17.90
C ASN A 131 -5.61 6.73 -19.19
N ILE A 132 -4.40 6.27 -19.54
CA ILE A 132 -3.74 6.58 -20.82
C ILE A 132 -4.23 5.66 -21.95
N GLY A 133 -4.82 4.51 -21.62
CA GLY A 133 -5.27 3.49 -22.58
C GLY A 133 -6.37 3.95 -23.53
N ASP A 134 -7.00 5.10 -23.29
CA ASP A 134 -7.92 5.72 -24.24
C ASP A 134 -7.16 6.25 -25.48
N LYS A 135 -7.72 5.98 -26.68
CA LYS A 135 -7.10 6.27 -27.98
C LYS A 135 -6.57 7.71 -28.14
N LYS A 136 -7.16 8.68 -27.45
CA LYS A 136 -6.77 10.10 -27.51
C LYS A 136 -5.46 10.41 -26.77
N CYS A 137 -5.16 9.70 -25.68
CA CYS A 137 -3.96 9.95 -24.87
C CYS A 137 -2.79 9.04 -25.25
N GLN A 138 -3.02 8.09 -26.16
CA GLN A 138 -2.07 7.04 -26.50
C GLN A 138 -0.80 7.60 -27.17
N GLU A 139 -0.90 8.70 -27.91
CA GLU A 139 0.26 9.39 -28.52
C GLU A 139 1.20 9.99 -27.47
N PHE A 140 0.65 10.40 -26.32
CA PHE A 140 1.40 10.98 -25.20
C PHE A 140 1.82 9.93 -24.16
N ALA A 141 1.45 8.66 -24.33
CA ALA A 141 1.62 7.63 -23.31
C ALA A 141 3.04 7.52 -22.78
N LYS A 142 4.03 7.45 -23.68
CA LYS A 142 5.45 7.33 -23.31
C LYS A 142 5.96 8.58 -22.60
N MET A 143 5.47 9.75 -23.01
CA MET A 143 5.82 11.03 -22.40
C MET A 143 5.29 11.10 -20.97
N ILE A 144 3.99 10.81 -20.78
CA ILE A 144 3.33 10.80 -19.47
C ILE A 144 4.02 9.80 -18.55
N GLU A 145 4.34 8.60 -19.04
CA GLU A 145 5.07 7.60 -18.23
C GLU A 145 6.45 8.08 -17.77
N ASN A 146 7.22 8.73 -18.66
CA ASN A 146 8.53 9.28 -18.32
C ASN A 146 8.43 10.43 -17.32
N ASP A 147 7.44 11.30 -17.48
CA ASP A 147 7.19 12.44 -16.59
C ASP A 147 6.74 11.97 -15.19
N VAL A 148 5.91 10.91 -15.11
CA VAL A 148 5.54 10.29 -13.83
C VAL A 148 6.76 9.63 -13.17
N ASN A 149 7.61 8.96 -13.96
CA ASN A 149 8.86 8.38 -13.45
C ASN A 149 9.82 9.46 -12.92
N SER A 150 9.99 10.57 -13.64
CA SER A 150 10.91 11.65 -13.23
C SER A 150 10.51 12.24 -11.90
N MET A 151 9.22 12.49 -11.66
CA MET A 151 8.68 12.91 -10.37
C MET A 151 9.02 11.91 -9.25
N HIS A 152 8.81 10.61 -9.48
CA HIS A 152 9.05 9.56 -8.48
C HIS A 152 10.52 9.42 -8.05
N TYR A 153 11.47 9.65 -8.95
CA TYR A 153 12.90 9.50 -8.68
C TYR A 153 13.59 10.78 -8.19
N THR A 154 12.83 11.84 -7.90
CA THR A 154 13.39 13.05 -7.27
C THR A 154 13.97 12.76 -5.88
N ALA A 155 15.06 13.46 -5.54
CA ALA A 155 15.81 13.19 -4.31
C ALA A 155 15.16 13.79 -3.05
N ASN A 156 14.31 14.81 -3.19
CA ASN A 156 13.67 15.51 -2.09
C ASN A 156 12.40 16.24 -2.55
N LEU A 157 11.64 16.78 -1.59
CA LEU A 157 10.38 17.46 -1.82
C LEU A 157 10.51 18.71 -2.72
N GLN A 158 11.60 19.47 -2.58
CA GLN A 158 11.80 20.67 -3.39
C GLN A 158 12.02 20.32 -4.86
N ALA A 159 12.87 19.31 -5.13
CA ALA A 159 13.08 18.77 -6.47
C ALA A 159 11.78 18.20 -7.06
N PHE A 160 10.99 17.48 -6.24
CA PHE A 160 9.67 17.00 -6.64
C PHE A 160 8.74 18.14 -7.06
N ILE A 161 8.63 19.20 -6.26
CA ILE A 161 7.76 20.34 -6.55
C ILE A 161 8.15 21.00 -7.86
N GLN A 162 9.45 21.20 -8.12
CA GLN A 162 9.94 21.78 -9.37
C GLN A 162 9.54 20.92 -10.57
N VAL A 163 9.93 19.63 -10.57
CA VAL A 163 9.62 18.71 -11.67
C VAL A 163 8.12 18.58 -11.89
N LYS A 164 7.32 18.55 -10.83
CA LYS A 164 5.86 18.53 -10.91
C LYS A 164 5.32 19.76 -11.65
N ASN A 165 5.81 20.96 -11.32
CA ASN A 165 5.34 22.19 -11.96
C ASN A 165 5.69 22.19 -13.45
N ASP A 166 6.92 21.81 -13.80
CA ASP A 166 7.37 21.71 -15.20
C ASP A 166 6.53 20.70 -16.00
N VAL A 167 6.20 19.55 -15.39
CA VAL A 167 5.34 18.52 -15.98
C VAL A 167 3.91 19.03 -16.18
N LEU A 168 3.35 19.74 -15.21
CA LEU A 168 1.98 20.28 -15.31
C LEU A 168 1.85 21.35 -16.39
N GLU A 169 2.86 22.22 -16.53
CA GLU A 169 2.94 23.20 -17.62
C GLU A 169 3.05 22.50 -18.98
N LYS A 170 3.91 21.47 -19.08
CA LYS A 170 4.03 20.67 -20.30
C LYS A 170 2.71 19.97 -20.67
N TRP A 171 1.97 19.47 -19.69
CA TRP A 171 0.70 18.76 -19.92
C TRP A 171 -0.48 19.70 -20.18
N SER A 172 -0.41 20.98 -19.81
CA SER A 172 -1.50 21.93 -20.10
C SER A 172 -1.74 22.07 -21.61
N VAL A 173 -0.68 21.97 -22.41
CA VAL A 173 -0.73 21.98 -23.88
C VAL A 173 -1.56 20.82 -24.44
N ILE A 174 -1.49 19.62 -23.83
CA ILE A 174 -2.30 18.45 -24.25
C ILE A 174 -3.80 18.73 -24.06
N SER A 175 -4.15 19.48 -23.01
CA SER A 175 -5.55 19.81 -22.71
C SER A 175 -6.15 20.83 -23.68
N GLU A 176 -5.32 21.66 -24.29
CA GLU A 176 -5.72 22.67 -25.27
C GLU A 176 -5.95 22.04 -26.65
N THR A 177 -5.06 21.15 -27.09
CA THR A 177 -5.21 20.41 -28.36
C THR A 177 -6.47 19.53 -28.41
N ASN A 178 -6.97 19.09 -27.25
CA ASN A 178 -8.18 18.29 -27.13
C ASN A 178 -9.50 19.10 -27.11
N LYS A 179 -9.45 20.44 -27.06
CA LYS A 179 -10.64 21.32 -27.10
C LYS A 179 -11.02 21.75 -28.52
N GLU A 180 -10.15 21.56 -29.50
CA GLU A 180 -10.34 22.02 -30.89
C GLU A 180 -10.93 20.93 -31.82
N ILE A 181 -11.46 19.83 -31.27
CA ILE A 181 -12.15 18.75 -32.02
C ILE A 181 -13.55 18.53 -31.45
#